data_AF-A0A517PKB3-F1
#
_entry.id   AF-A0A517PKB3-F1
#
_cell.length_a   1.000
_cell.length_b   1.000
_cell.length_c   1.000
_cell.angle_alpha   90.00
_cell.angle_beta   90.00
_cell.angle_gamma   90.00
#
_symmetry.space_group_name_H-M   'P 1'
#
loop_
_entity.id
_entity.type
_entity.pdbx_description
1 polymer ?
#
loop_
_entity_poly.entity_id
_entity_poly.type
_entity_poly.pdbx_seq_one_letter_code
_entity_poly.pdbx_strand_id
1 'polypeptide(L)'
;MAINESQLTDWISQLDSSDGEIRQSARHQLVQAGSDAVPALINALDHSSETMRWEAAKALGEIRDPAAVEPLIEILADDDSVRFVAASALIGMSNDSVPALLRALINEPARFRDGGCFVLHHLASDDEKLREPLTPVVEALMSLDSSLLVPVESEKALSKLK
;
A
#
# COMPACT_ATOMS: atom_id res chain seq x y z
N MET A 1 -9.45 -2.10 26.81
CA MET A 1 -10.14 -3.41 26.84
C MET A 1 -9.53 -4.24 25.73
N ALA A 2 -9.19 -5.50 25.98
CA ALA A 2 -8.78 -6.39 24.90
C ALA A 2 -9.98 -6.57 23.95
N ILE A 3 -9.75 -6.40 22.65
CA ILE A 3 -10.77 -6.60 21.63
C ILE A 3 -11.07 -8.08 21.57
N ASN A 4 -12.35 -8.45 21.58
CA ASN A 4 -12.74 -9.85 21.40
C ASN A 4 -12.96 -10.15 19.91
N GLU A 5 -12.78 -11.42 19.54
CA GLU A 5 -12.86 -11.89 18.15
C GLU A 5 -14.20 -11.54 17.48
N SER A 6 -15.30 -11.61 18.23
CA SER A 6 -16.63 -11.25 17.73
C SER A 6 -16.75 -9.78 17.33
N GLN A 7 -16.14 -8.86 18.07
CA GLN A 7 -16.13 -7.44 17.73
C GLN A 7 -15.32 -7.18 16.47
N LEU A 8 -14.17 -7.83 16.34
CA LEU A 8 -13.31 -7.70 15.17
C LEU A 8 -14.03 -8.18 13.90
N THR A 9 -14.69 -9.35 13.97
CA THR A 9 -15.48 -9.87 12.84
C THR A 9 -16.63 -8.94 12.45
N ASP A 10 -17.34 -8.38 13.44
CA ASP A 10 -18.45 -7.45 13.20
C ASP A 10 -17.97 -6.19 12.47
N TRP A 11 -16.90 -5.55 12.97
CA TRP A 11 -16.33 -4.36 12.32
C TRP A 11 -15.81 -4.66 10.92
N ILE A 12 -15.14 -5.79 10.69
CA ILE A 12 -14.72 -6.19 9.34
C ILE A 12 -15.93 -6.31 8.41
N SER A 13 -17.00 -6.98 8.83
CA SER A 13 -18.20 -7.12 7.99
C SER A 13 -18.86 -5.78 7.64
N GLN A 14 -18.74 -4.78 8.52
CA GLN A 14 -19.33 -3.46 8.35
C GLN A 14 -18.56 -2.55 7.39
N LEU A 15 -17.31 -2.89 7.03
CA LEU A 15 -16.53 -2.12 6.05
C LEU A 15 -17.16 -2.14 4.64
N ASP A 16 -18.03 -3.11 4.33
CA ASP A 16 -18.77 -3.17 3.06
C ASP A 16 -20.23 -2.69 3.17
N SER A 17 -20.59 -2.06 4.30
CA SER A 17 -21.93 -1.50 4.48
C SER A 17 -22.26 -0.50 3.38
N SER A 18 -23.50 -0.43 2.90
CA SER A 18 -23.95 0.62 1.98
C SER A 18 -23.99 2.00 2.65
N ASP A 19 -24.14 2.04 3.98
CA ASP A 19 -24.09 3.25 4.80
C ASP A 19 -22.64 3.66 5.10
N GLY A 20 -22.24 4.84 4.61
CA GLY A 20 -20.88 5.36 4.78
C GLY A 20 -20.51 5.70 6.22
N GLU A 21 -21.48 6.05 7.08
CA GLU A 21 -21.20 6.31 8.50
C GLU A 21 -20.86 5.02 9.23
N ILE A 22 -21.56 3.91 8.90
CA ILE A 22 -21.26 2.58 9.43
C ILE A 22 -19.86 2.15 9.00
N ARG A 23 -19.51 2.28 7.71
CA ARG A 23 -18.17 1.96 7.21
C ARG A 23 -17.08 2.75 7.92
N GLN A 24 -17.27 4.07 8.04
CA GLN A 24 -16.32 4.94 8.72
C GLN A 24 -16.16 4.58 10.21
N SER A 25 -17.26 4.31 10.90
CA SER A 25 -17.24 3.89 12.30
C SER A 25 -16.47 2.59 12.48
N ALA A 26 -16.78 1.58 11.65
CA ALA A 26 -16.09 0.30 11.65
C ALA A 26 -14.59 0.44 11.39
N ARG A 27 -14.20 1.22 10.36
CA ARG A 27 -12.79 1.54 10.10
C ARG A 27 -12.13 2.18 11.31
N HIS A 28 -12.79 3.14 11.96
CA HIS A 28 -12.24 3.81 13.13
C HIS A 28 -11.98 2.85 14.29
N GLN A 29 -12.90 1.91 14.55
CA GLN A 29 -12.70 0.88 15.58
C GLN A 29 -11.53 -0.04 15.24
N LEU A 30 -11.40 -0.46 13.97
CA LEU A 30 -10.28 -1.28 13.50
C LEU A 30 -8.94 -0.55 13.60
N VAL A 31 -8.91 0.75 13.35
CA VAL A 31 -7.70 1.57 13.53
C VAL A 31 -7.35 1.71 15.01
N GLN A 32 -8.33 1.88 15.89
CA GLN A 32 -8.11 1.88 17.34
C GLN A 32 -7.62 0.52 17.87
N ALA A 33 -7.97 -0.58 17.19
CA ALA A 33 -7.44 -1.91 17.48
C ALA A 33 -5.95 -2.03 17.19
N GLY A 34 -5.43 -1.23 16.26
CA GLY A 34 -4.03 -1.26 15.85
C GLY A 34 -3.64 -2.61 15.25
N SER A 35 -2.45 -3.09 15.62
CA SER A 35 -1.84 -4.32 15.09
C SER A 35 -2.72 -5.57 15.23
N ASP A 36 -3.61 -5.63 16.24
CA ASP A 36 -4.50 -6.78 16.46
C ASP A 36 -5.50 -6.95 15.30
N ALA A 37 -5.85 -5.87 14.58
CA ALA A 37 -6.77 -5.92 13.44
C ALA A 37 -6.05 -6.21 12.10
N VAL A 38 -4.73 -6.07 12.03
CA VAL A 38 -3.95 -6.15 10.79
C VAL A 38 -4.16 -7.47 10.05
N PRO A 39 -4.13 -8.66 10.68
CA PRO A 39 -4.36 -9.91 9.95
C PRO A 39 -5.75 -9.97 9.29
N ALA A 40 -6.78 -9.48 9.97
CA ALA A 40 -8.15 -9.48 9.45
C ALA A 40 -8.33 -8.48 8.31
N LEU A 41 -7.70 -7.30 8.43
CA LEU A 41 -7.67 -6.27 7.39
C LEU A 41 -6.88 -6.72 6.15
N ILE A 42 -5.76 -7.43 6.31
CA ILE A 42 -5.02 -8.03 5.20
C ILE A 42 -5.91 -9.01 4.44
N ASN A 43 -6.61 -9.90 5.14
CA ASN A 43 -7.54 -10.83 4.49
C ASN A 43 -8.70 -10.10 3.77
N ALA A 44 -9.12 -8.93 4.26
CA ALA A 44 -10.13 -8.11 3.61
C ALA A 44 -9.67 -7.44 2.31
N LEU A 45 -8.35 -7.33 2.07
CA LEU A 45 -7.81 -6.82 0.81
C LEU A 45 -8.09 -7.76 -0.37
N ASP A 46 -8.36 -9.05 -0.13
CA ASP A 46 -8.71 -10.01 -1.19
C ASP A 46 -10.22 -10.14 -1.43
N HIS A 47 -11.03 -9.27 -0.82
CA HIS A 47 -12.48 -9.34 -0.92
C HIS A 47 -13.00 -8.92 -2.32
N SER A 48 -14.09 -9.53 -2.76
CA SER A 48 -14.68 -9.24 -4.08
C SER A 48 -15.26 -7.83 -4.21
N SER A 49 -15.68 -7.23 -3.09
CA SER A 49 -16.18 -5.85 -3.07
C SER A 49 -15.03 -4.84 -3.07
N GLU A 50 -15.04 -3.93 -4.05
CA GLU A 50 -14.13 -2.79 -4.14
C GLU A 50 -14.15 -1.93 -2.88
N THR A 51 -15.35 -1.67 -2.32
CA THR A 51 -15.52 -0.86 -1.10
C THR A 51 -14.80 -1.49 0.09
N MET A 52 -14.92 -2.81 0.26
CA MET A 52 -14.24 -3.56 1.31
C MET A 52 -12.71 -3.44 1.19
N ARG A 53 -12.17 -3.65 -0.03
CA ARG A 53 -10.73 -3.51 -0.29
C ARG A 53 -10.24 -2.09 -0.01
N TRP A 54 -10.99 -1.09 -0.46
CA TRP A 54 -10.66 0.31 -0.26
C TRP A 54 -10.60 0.68 1.23
N GLU A 55 -11.62 0.30 2.00
CA GLU A 55 -11.70 0.60 3.43
C GLU A 55 -10.62 -0.15 4.22
N ALA A 56 -10.33 -1.40 3.83
CA ALA A 56 -9.25 -2.18 4.43
C ALA A 56 -7.88 -1.58 4.17
N ALA A 57 -7.58 -1.20 2.91
CA ALA A 57 -6.33 -0.54 2.55
C ALA A 57 -6.16 0.79 3.30
N LYS A 58 -7.23 1.56 3.43
CA LYS A 58 -7.23 2.80 4.21
C LYS A 58 -6.92 2.55 5.69
N ALA A 59 -7.60 1.57 6.31
CA ALA A 59 -7.37 1.21 7.71
C ALA A 59 -5.91 0.81 7.95
N LEU A 60 -5.35 -0.04 7.08
CA LEU A 60 -3.96 -0.48 7.16
C LEU A 60 -2.98 0.70 7.05
N GLY A 61 -3.25 1.66 6.17
CA GLY A 61 -2.45 2.89 6.05
C GLY A 61 -2.56 3.84 7.25
N GLU A 62 -3.69 3.84 7.95
CA GLU A 62 -3.88 4.57 9.21
C GLU A 62 -3.17 3.87 10.38
N ILE A 63 -3.17 2.53 10.42
CA ILE A 63 -2.49 1.72 11.44
C ILE A 63 -0.96 1.75 11.27
N ARG A 64 -0.47 1.72 10.02
CA ARG A 64 0.97 1.74 9.66
C ARG A 64 1.77 0.58 10.25
N ASP A 65 1.16 -0.59 10.38
CA ASP A 65 1.89 -1.79 10.77
C ASP A 65 2.75 -2.30 9.59
N PRO A 66 4.05 -2.56 9.78
CA PRO A 66 4.93 -3.04 8.71
C PRO A 66 4.46 -4.35 8.05
N ALA A 67 3.68 -5.19 8.74
CA ALA A 67 3.10 -6.40 8.15
C ALA A 67 2.13 -6.10 7.00
N ALA A 68 1.62 -4.87 6.90
CA ALA A 68 0.72 -4.45 5.84
C ALA A 68 1.44 -4.02 4.55
N VAL A 69 2.77 -3.83 4.56
CA VAL A 69 3.52 -3.29 3.41
C VAL A 69 3.38 -4.17 2.17
N GLU A 70 3.73 -5.46 2.27
CA GLU A 70 3.67 -6.40 1.13
C GLU A 70 2.22 -6.57 0.61
N PRO A 71 1.20 -6.79 1.46
CA PRO A 71 -0.19 -6.81 1.01
C PRO A 71 -0.65 -5.53 0.30
N LEU A 72 -0.27 -4.35 0.80
CA LEU A 72 -0.62 -3.08 0.16
C LEU A 72 0.10 -2.89 -1.19
N ILE A 73 1.31 -3.44 -1.37
CA ILE A 73 2.01 -3.43 -2.66
C ILE A 73 1.25 -4.26 -3.69
N GLU A 74 0.72 -5.43 -3.32
CA GLU A 74 -0.07 -6.25 -4.24
C GLU A 74 -1.32 -5.49 -4.76
N ILE A 75 -1.93 -4.66 -3.89
CA ILE A 75 -3.09 -3.82 -4.22
C ILE A 75 -2.73 -2.65 -5.15
N LEU A 76 -1.45 -2.34 -5.37
CA LEU A 76 -1.06 -1.38 -6.41
C LEU A 76 -1.38 -1.85 -7.84
N ALA A 77 -1.75 -3.12 -8.02
CA ALA A 77 -2.22 -3.67 -9.29
C ALA A 77 -3.77 -3.74 -9.42
N ASP A 78 -4.50 -3.23 -8.42
CA ASP A 78 -5.97 -3.21 -8.38
C ASP A 78 -6.53 -2.04 -9.24
N ASP A 79 -7.86 -1.92 -9.25
CA ASP A 79 -8.62 -0.84 -9.89
C ASP A 79 -8.20 0.55 -9.36
N ASP A 80 -8.40 1.59 -10.18
CA ASP A 80 -7.86 2.95 -9.95
C ASP A 80 -8.13 3.50 -8.55
N SER A 81 -9.35 3.30 -8.04
CA SER A 81 -9.78 3.77 -6.72
C SER A 81 -9.02 3.08 -5.58
N VAL A 82 -8.90 1.75 -5.65
CA VAL A 82 -8.25 0.93 -4.62
C VAL A 82 -6.73 1.10 -4.68
N ARG A 83 -6.17 1.16 -5.89
CA ARG A 83 -4.76 1.44 -6.14
C ARG A 83 -4.33 2.78 -5.54
N PHE A 84 -5.14 3.83 -5.69
CA PHE A 84 -4.84 5.14 -5.14
C PHE A 84 -4.76 5.14 -3.60
N VAL A 85 -5.67 4.44 -2.93
CA VAL A 85 -5.66 4.38 -1.46
C VAL A 85 -4.49 3.54 -0.93
N ALA A 86 -4.16 2.42 -1.59
CA ALA A 86 -2.98 1.64 -1.25
C ALA A 86 -1.68 2.42 -1.45
N ALA A 87 -1.58 3.17 -2.56
CA ALA A 87 -0.45 4.05 -2.79
C ALA A 87 -0.32 5.14 -1.71
N SER A 88 -1.44 5.76 -1.33
CA SER A 88 -1.48 6.76 -0.25
C SER A 88 -1.04 6.15 1.11
N ALA A 89 -1.47 4.93 1.40
CA ALA A 89 -1.05 4.19 2.59
C ALA A 89 0.47 3.94 2.60
N LEU A 90 1.02 3.42 1.50
CA LEU A 90 2.45 3.14 1.35
C LEU A 90 3.32 4.40 1.43
N ILE A 91 2.85 5.53 0.88
CA ILE A 91 3.52 6.84 1.03
C ILE A 91 3.59 7.24 2.52
N GLY A 92 2.47 7.09 3.24
CA GLY A 92 2.39 7.37 4.68
C GLY A 92 3.27 6.46 5.56
N MET A 93 3.65 5.29 5.05
CA MET A 93 4.60 4.35 5.68
C MET A 93 6.07 4.63 5.28
N SER A 94 6.28 5.47 4.26
CA SER A 94 7.59 6.02 3.85
C SER A 94 8.72 4.98 3.76
N ASN A 95 9.75 5.06 4.61
CA ASN A 95 10.97 4.27 4.49
C ASN A 95 10.74 2.75 4.60
N ASP A 96 9.66 2.31 5.25
CA ASP A 96 9.37 0.89 5.40
C ASP A 96 8.83 0.27 4.09
N SER A 97 8.18 1.08 3.24
CA SER A 97 7.60 0.60 1.98
C SER A 97 8.57 0.59 0.81
N VAL A 98 9.55 1.50 0.79
CA VAL A 98 10.48 1.67 -0.35
C VAL A 98 11.23 0.38 -0.70
N PRO A 99 11.91 -0.32 0.24
CA PRO A 99 12.67 -1.51 -0.13
C PRO A 99 11.80 -2.65 -0.66
N ALA A 100 10.59 -2.82 -0.11
CA ALA A 100 9.65 -3.84 -0.58
C ALA A 100 9.12 -3.50 -1.98
N LEU A 101 8.71 -2.24 -2.21
CA LEU A 101 8.22 -1.81 -3.51
C LEU A 101 9.29 -1.91 -4.61
N LEU A 102 10.54 -1.56 -4.31
CA LEU A 102 11.64 -1.75 -5.27
C LEU A 102 11.86 -3.21 -5.63
N ARG A 103 11.74 -4.15 -4.66
CA ARG A 103 11.83 -5.59 -4.95
C ARG A 103 10.65 -6.08 -5.79
N ALA A 104 9.44 -5.61 -5.51
CA ALA A 104 8.27 -5.94 -6.32
C ALA A 104 8.44 -5.45 -7.78
N LEU A 105 8.98 -4.24 -7.97
CA LEU A 105 9.29 -3.69 -9.29
C LEU A 105 10.44 -4.39 -10.03
N ILE A 106 11.38 -5.01 -9.32
CA ILE A 106 12.41 -5.87 -9.93
C ILE A 106 11.77 -7.11 -10.53
N ASN A 107 10.82 -7.72 -9.82
CA ASN A 107 10.20 -8.98 -10.22
C ASN A 107 9.10 -8.78 -11.28
N GLU A 108 8.22 -7.80 -11.07
CA GLU A 108 7.02 -7.58 -11.88
C GLU A 108 6.81 -6.08 -12.23
N PRO A 109 7.73 -5.46 -12.99
CA PRO A 109 7.70 -4.01 -13.25
C PRO A 109 6.42 -3.54 -13.96
N ALA A 110 5.86 -4.37 -14.85
CA ALA A 110 4.63 -4.04 -15.57
C ALA A 110 3.39 -4.05 -14.66
N ARG A 111 3.34 -4.99 -13.70
CA ARG A 111 2.21 -5.19 -12.79
C ARG A 111 2.03 -4.00 -11.84
N PHE A 112 3.13 -3.47 -11.32
CA PHE A 112 3.12 -2.38 -10.35
C PHE A 112 3.51 -1.04 -10.96
N ARG A 113 3.45 -0.90 -12.29
CA ARG A 113 3.96 0.29 -12.99
C ARG A 113 3.31 1.58 -12.49
N ASP A 114 1.98 1.67 -12.56
CA ASP A 114 1.27 2.92 -12.31
C ASP A 114 1.27 3.28 -10.82
N GLY A 115 0.92 2.30 -9.97
CA GLY A 115 0.95 2.47 -8.52
C GLY A 115 2.36 2.74 -7.99
N GLY A 116 3.35 1.97 -8.46
CA GLY A 116 4.75 2.14 -8.09
C GLY A 116 5.31 3.49 -8.54
N CYS A 117 4.98 3.94 -9.75
CA CYS A 117 5.38 5.28 -10.23
C CYS A 117 4.80 6.38 -9.33
N PHE A 118 3.53 6.29 -8.98
CA PHE A 118 2.89 7.27 -8.11
C PHE A 118 3.54 7.33 -6.73
N VAL A 119 3.76 6.18 -6.08
CA VAL A 119 4.37 6.09 -4.74
C VAL A 119 5.80 6.63 -4.76
N LEU A 120 6.65 6.13 -5.67
CA LEU A 120 8.06 6.50 -5.71
C LEU A 120 8.24 7.98 -6.11
N HIS A 121 7.40 8.52 -7.00
CA HIS A 121 7.44 9.93 -7.37
C HIS A 121 7.13 10.85 -6.18
N HIS A 122 6.11 10.53 -5.38
CA HIS A 122 5.79 11.31 -4.18
C HIS A 122 6.92 11.24 -3.15
N LEU A 123 7.40 10.03 -2.84
CA LEU A 123 8.47 9.84 -1.86
C LEU A 123 9.79 10.53 -2.27
N ALA A 124 10.14 10.50 -3.55
CA ALA A 124 11.30 11.22 -4.10
C ALA A 124 11.13 12.75 -4.05
N SER A 125 9.89 13.24 -4.13
CA SER A 125 9.59 14.66 -4.04
C SER A 125 9.70 15.15 -2.60
N ASP A 126 9.22 14.36 -1.63
CA ASP A 126 9.11 14.74 -0.23
C ASP A 126 10.41 14.53 0.58
N ASP A 127 11.22 13.51 0.27
CA ASP A 127 12.46 13.20 1.00
C ASP A 127 13.71 13.33 0.10
N GLU A 128 14.60 14.26 0.45
CA GLU A 128 15.85 14.49 -0.27
C GLU A 128 16.77 13.26 -0.30
N LYS A 129 16.74 12.42 0.74
CA LYS A 129 17.54 11.20 0.80
C LYS A 129 17.01 10.13 -0.15
N LEU A 130 15.70 10.11 -0.37
CA LEU A 130 15.05 9.19 -1.31
C LEU A 130 15.10 9.70 -2.74
N ARG A 131 15.21 11.02 -2.94
CA ARG A 131 15.22 11.63 -4.28
C ARG A 131 16.29 11.05 -5.19
N GLU A 132 17.55 11.09 -4.77
CA GLU A 132 18.68 10.61 -5.59
C GLU A 132 18.54 9.13 -6.00
N PRO A 133 18.22 8.18 -5.10
CA PRO A 133 18.07 6.78 -5.49
C PRO A 133 16.80 6.51 -6.28
N LEU A 134 15.69 7.23 -6.04
CA LEU A 134 14.40 6.92 -6.65
C LEU A 134 14.14 7.62 -7.99
N THR A 135 14.74 8.79 -8.25
CA THR A 135 14.53 9.52 -9.51
C THR A 135 14.77 8.66 -10.76
N PRO A 136 15.87 7.89 -10.88
CA PRO A 136 16.09 7.03 -12.05
C PRO A 136 15.02 5.94 -12.20
N VAL A 137 14.49 5.40 -11.10
CA VAL A 137 13.42 4.39 -11.11
C VAL A 137 12.12 5.01 -11.63
N VAL A 138 11.78 6.21 -11.16
CA VAL A 138 10.60 6.96 -11.60
C VAL A 138 10.69 7.29 -13.09
N GLU A 139 11.85 7.76 -13.57
CA GLU A 139 12.10 7.99 -15.00
C GLU A 139 11.96 6.70 -15.83
N ALA A 140 12.51 5.58 -15.34
CA ALA A 140 12.38 4.28 -15.99
C ALA A 140 10.91 3.83 -16.10
N LEU A 141 10.10 4.03 -15.04
CA LEU A 141 8.68 3.70 -15.03
C LEU A 141 7.86 4.49 -16.06
N MET A 142 8.23 5.75 -16.29
CA MET A 142 7.59 6.63 -17.29
C MET A 142 8.10 6.39 -18.72
N SER A 143 9.21 5.66 -18.89
CA SER A 143 9.81 5.40 -20.19
C SER A 143 9.07 4.32 -21.00
N LEU A 144 9.38 4.23 -22.31
CA LEU A 144 8.89 3.15 -23.18
C LEU A 144 9.58 1.80 -22.89
N ASP A 145 10.80 1.84 -22.31
CA ASP A 145 11.62 0.66 -22.02
C ASP A 145 11.48 0.21 -20.55
N SER A 146 10.33 0.46 -19.93
CA SER A 146 10.12 0.25 -18.49
C SER A 146 10.37 -1.19 -18.05
N SER A 147 10.04 -2.18 -18.88
CA SER A 147 10.30 -3.60 -18.57
C SER A 147 11.78 -3.95 -18.46
N LEU A 148 12.66 -3.21 -19.14
CA LEU A 148 14.11 -3.43 -19.14
C LEU A 148 14.80 -2.57 -18.08
N LEU A 149 14.42 -1.29 -17.97
CA LEU A 149 15.11 -0.32 -17.12
C LEU A 149 14.68 -0.39 -15.66
N VAL A 150 13.41 -0.66 -15.37
CA VAL A 150 12.89 -0.62 -14.00
C VAL A 150 13.59 -1.62 -13.07
N PRO A 151 13.84 -2.88 -13.46
CA PRO A 151 14.59 -3.79 -12.60
C PRO A 151 16.01 -3.30 -12.30
N VAL A 152 16.72 -2.82 -13.33
CA VAL A 152 18.10 -2.35 -13.22
C VAL A 152 18.19 -1.12 -12.32
N GLU A 153 17.32 -0.13 -12.52
CA GLU A 153 17.33 1.08 -11.69
C GLU A 153 16.85 0.79 -10.26
N SER A 154 15.89 -0.12 -10.08
CA SER A 154 15.43 -0.54 -8.75
C SER A 154 16.53 -1.25 -7.95
N GLU A 155 17.34 -2.11 -8.58
CA GLU A 155 18.49 -2.74 -7.93
C GLU A 155 19.54 -1.72 -7.49
N LYS A 156 19.85 -0.75 -8.36
CA LYS A 156 20.77 0.35 -8.02
C LYS A 156 20.21 1.17 -6.85
N ALA A 157 18.94 1.53 -6.88
CA ALA A 157 18.28 2.26 -5.79
C ALA A 157 18.40 1.51 -4.46
N LEU A 158 18.08 0.21 -4.44
CA LEU A 158 18.25 -0.65 -3.26
C LEU A 158 19.69 -0.68 -2.74
N SER A 159 20.69 -0.65 -3.62
CA SER A 159 22.10 -0.66 -3.21
C SER A 159 22.52 0.63 -2.50
N LYS A 160 21.92 1.77 -2.87
CA LYS A 160 22.20 3.10 -2.30
C LYS A 160 21.46 3.38 -0.99
N LEU A 161 20.35 2.70 -0.76
CA LEU A 161 19.50 2.84 0.44
C LEU A 161 19.96 1.96 1.63
N LYS A 162 21.13 1.31 1.52
CA LYS A 162 21.73 0.48 2.58
C LYS A 162 22.47 1.29 3.63
#